data_AF-A0A4S0WI81-F1
#
_entry.id   AF-A0A4S0WI81-F1
#
_cell.length_a   1.000
_cell.length_b   1.000
_cell.length_c   1.000
_cell.angle_alpha   90.00
_cell.angle_beta   90.00
_cell.angle_gamma   90.00
#
_symmetry.space_group_name_H-M   'P 1'
#
loop_
_entity.id
_entity.type
_entity.pdbx_description
1 polymer ?
#
loop_
_entity_poly.entity_id
_entity_poly.type
_entity_poly.pdbx_seq_one_letter_code
_entity_poly.pdbx_strand_id
1 'polypeptide(L)'
;MPDTEEQVASLSLNKTRIALRSLDLPPAATVEVESTAFPLGEDPDRQPLYRYLDENDAIIVLFDDVRLAYIDGIVFRDETLRDGGAAFLRYLRAEPSLNGVETEKGKFAAAKTAFDADSTFGVVVDHLAAADTILVCDDLDDEWADFIGLRTDGALTQITFYHAKAGDLSLGAGQFHIAVSQALKNLGNMTFPAERMDAKIERWSNLYNNDGHATQISRTIRTNTPDLGEAIAQARSAPDAIRRAVIVTSSLSKQAVTNVLNNAQNGIRPRPSFVQMYWLLQSFFSDCAEAGVSGSIVCRP
;
A
#
# COMPACT_ATOMS: atom_id res chain seq x y z
N MET A 1 -9.05 21.62 1.98
CA MET A 1 -8.16 22.57 2.66
C MET A 1 -8.86 23.92 2.70
N PRO A 2 -8.73 24.72 3.76
CA PRO A 2 -9.30 26.06 3.81
C PRO A 2 -8.60 26.96 2.77
N ASP A 3 -9.38 27.81 2.11
CA ASP A 3 -8.95 28.80 1.12
C ASP A 3 -8.21 29.99 1.74
N THR A 4 -7.03 29.75 2.31
CA THR A 4 -6.05 30.81 2.55
C THR A 4 -4.87 30.54 1.62
N GLU A 5 -4.62 31.46 0.67
CA GLU A 5 -3.43 31.50 -0.19
C GLU A 5 -2.15 31.80 0.63
N GLU A 6 -1.94 31.05 1.70
CA GLU A 6 -0.71 31.11 2.47
C GLU A 6 0.35 30.31 1.70
N GLN A 7 1.43 30.99 1.32
CA GLN A 7 2.55 30.33 0.68
C GLN A 7 3.24 29.43 1.71
N VAL A 8 3.07 28.11 1.57
CA VAL A 8 3.63 27.11 2.49
C VAL A 8 4.95 26.49 2.01
N ALA A 9 5.39 26.78 0.78
CA ALA A 9 6.64 26.28 0.23
C ALA A 9 7.09 27.11 -0.97
N SER A 10 8.37 27.00 -1.33
CA SER A 10 8.90 27.53 -2.58
C SER A 10 9.69 26.46 -3.34
N LEU A 11 9.52 26.42 -4.67
CA LEU A 11 10.20 25.48 -5.57
C LEU A 11 11.07 26.25 -6.57
N SER A 12 12.17 25.65 -7.02
CA SER A 12 12.96 26.16 -8.14
C SER A 12 13.13 25.09 -9.21
N LEU A 13 12.81 25.44 -10.45
CA LEU A 13 13.10 24.60 -11.61
C LEU A 13 14.55 24.86 -12.06
N ASN A 14 15.43 23.90 -11.82
CA ASN A 14 16.82 23.94 -12.28
C ASN A 14 16.97 23.13 -13.58
N LYS A 15 18.16 23.18 -14.19
CA LYS A 15 18.44 22.45 -15.44
C LYS A 15 18.26 20.93 -15.32
N THR A 16 18.51 20.37 -14.14
CA THR A 16 18.58 18.93 -13.92
C THR A 16 17.51 18.41 -12.96
N ARG A 17 16.90 19.27 -12.13
CA ARG A 17 15.94 18.85 -11.09
C ARG A 17 15.03 19.99 -10.63
N ILE A 18 13.90 19.65 -10.02
CA ILE A 18 13.07 20.61 -9.28
C ILE A 18 13.50 20.54 -7.80
N ALA A 19 13.93 21.66 -7.24
CA ALA A 19 14.40 21.72 -5.85
C ALA A 19 13.38 22.43 -4.93
N LEU A 20 13.20 21.89 -3.73
CA LEU A 20 12.45 22.48 -2.62
C LEU A 20 13.35 23.50 -1.90
N ARG A 21 12.98 24.79 -1.98
CA ARG A 21 13.79 25.91 -1.45
C ARG A 21 13.37 26.35 -0.05
N SER A 22 12.08 26.26 0.26
CA SER A 22 11.54 26.48 1.60
C SER A 22 10.32 25.61 1.83
N LEU A 23 10.06 25.31 3.10
CA LEU A 23 8.84 24.66 3.58
C LEU A 23 8.38 25.38 4.84
N ASP A 24 7.39 26.24 4.67
CA ASP A 24 6.79 27.08 5.71
C ASP A 24 5.47 26.46 6.17
N LEU A 25 5.53 25.19 6.58
CA LEU A 25 4.41 24.47 7.18
C LEU A 25 4.54 24.55 8.71
N PRO A 26 3.61 25.20 9.45
CA PRO A 26 3.73 25.36 10.89
C PRO A 26 3.98 24.05 11.67
N PRO A 27 3.32 22.91 11.33
CA PRO A 27 3.60 21.64 12.00
C PRO A 27 5.01 21.07 11.75
N ALA A 28 5.68 21.50 10.67
CA ALA A 28 6.99 21.00 10.25
C ALA A 28 8.14 21.95 10.59
N ALA A 29 7.85 23.19 11.02
CA ALA A 29 8.85 24.25 11.21
C ALA A 29 9.94 23.91 12.24
N THR A 30 9.63 23.02 13.19
CA THR A 30 10.57 22.57 14.24
C THR A 30 11.00 21.11 14.07
N VAL A 31 10.66 20.48 12.94
CA VAL A 31 11.01 19.07 12.69
C VAL A 31 12.40 19.00 12.08
N GLU A 32 13.28 18.28 12.78
CA GLU A 32 14.63 17.94 12.31
C GLU A 32 14.72 16.44 12.04
N VAL A 33 15.58 16.06 11.10
CA VAL A 33 15.92 14.68 10.77
C VAL A 33 17.32 14.41 11.28
N GLU A 34 17.45 13.33 12.05
CA GLU A 34 18.70 12.91 12.68
C GLU A 34 18.90 11.39 12.58
N SER A 35 20.15 10.95 12.69
CA SER A 35 20.55 9.56 12.65
C SER A 35 20.24 8.82 13.96
N THR A 36 19.67 7.62 13.84
CA THR A 36 19.39 6.74 14.99
C THR A 36 20.66 6.13 15.62
N ALA A 37 21.85 6.44 15.09
CA ALA A 37 23.13 6.05 15.68
C ALA A 37 23.51 6.89 16.92
N PHE A 38 22.88 8.05 17.09
CA PHE A 38 23.08 8.96 18.23
C PHE A 38 21.85 8.97 19.15
N PRO A 39 22.00 9.34 20.43
CA PRO A 39 20.87 9.71 21.26
C PRO A 39 20.07 10.86 20.63
N LEU A 40 18.76 10.86 20.88
CA LEU A 40 17.85 11.87 20.34
C LEU A 40 18.32 13.29 20.67
N GLY A 41 18.49 14.11 19.63
CA GLY A 41 18.95 15.50 19.70
C GLY A 41 20.47 15.68 19.71
N GLU A 42 21.26 14.60 19.68
CA GLU A 42 22.72 14.64 19.78
C GLU A 42 23.45 14.42 18.45
N ASP A 43 22.73 14.16 17.34
CA ASP A 43 23.34 14.06 16.01
C ASP A 43 23.96 15.41 15.58
N PRO A 44 25.29 15.48 15.35
CA PRO A 44 25.95 16.71 14.90
C PRO A 44 25.52 17.15 13.49
N ASP A 45 25.00 16.22 12.67
CA ASP A 45 24.59 16.44 11.29
C ASP A 45 23.06 16.54 11.14
N ARG A 46 22.33 16.71 12.25
CA ARG A 46 20.87 16.90 12.21
C ARG A 46 20.50 18.04 11.27
N GLN A 47 19.46 17.83 10.47
CA GLN A 47 19.08 18.79 9.45
C GLN A 47 17.57 19.09 9.47
N PRO A 48 17.16 20.30 9.06
CA PRO A 48 15.74 20.62 8.93
C PRO A 48 15.03 19.70 7.93
N LEU A 49 13.77 19.35 8.20
CA LEU A 49 12.97 18.45 7.36
C LEU A 49 12.97 18.85 5.88
N TYR A 50 12.83 20.14 5.56
CA TYR A 50 12.79 20.59 4.16
C TYR A 50 14.08 20.26 3.40
N ARG A 51 15.24 20.33 4.06
CA ARG A 51 16.53 20.03 3.44
C ARG A 51 16.62 18.53 3.18
N TYR A 52 16.21 17.72 4.15
CA TYR A 52 16.16 16.27 3.99
C TYR A 52 15.25 15.87 2.82
N LEU A 53 14.04 16.46 2.72
CA LEU A 53 13.12 16.21 1.61
C LEU A 53 13.70 16.62 0.24
N ASP A 54 14.40 17.76 0.17
CA ASP A 54 15.06 18.21 -1.07
C ASP A 54 16.25 17.33 -1.46
N GLU A 55 17.08 16.92 -0.50
CA GLU A 55 18.26 16.08 -0.73
C GLU A 55 17.90 14.67 -1.17
N ASN A 56 16.75 14.16 -0.74
CA ASN A 56 16.26 12.82 -1.09
C ASN A 56 15.22 12.83 -2.23
N ASP A 57 15.08 13.96 -2.96
CA ASP A 57 14.12 14.14 -4.05
C ASP A 57 12.67 13.71 -3.70
N ALA A 58 12.28 13.87 -2.43
CA ALA A 58 11.06 13.31 -1.84
C ALA A 58 9.77 14.10 -2.18
N ILE A 59 9.84 15.09 -3.07
CA ILE A 59 8.70 15.91 -3.48
C ILE A 59 8.07 15.37 -4.77
N ILE A 60 6.74 15.37 -4.81
CA ILE A 60 5.98 15.11 -6.02
C ILE A 60 5.48 16.44 -6.59
N VAL A 61 5.82 16.74 -7.84
CA VAL A 61 5.31 17.93 -8.53
C VAL A 61 4.43 17.51 -9.70
N LEU A 62 3.18 17.95 -9.66
CA LEU A 62 2.21 17.72 -10.73
C LEU A 62 2.10 18.96 -11.61
N PHE A 63 2.07 18.74 -12.92
CA PHE A 63 2.03 19.82 -13.90
C PHE A 63 0.59 20.09 -14.35
N ASP A 64 0.40 21.22 -15.05
CA ASP A 64 -0.87 21.50 -15.72
C ASP A 64 -1.18 20.48 -16.81
N ASP A 65 -0.15 20.00 -17.49
CA ASP A 65 -0.25 18.82 -18.32
C ASP A 65 -0.26 17.57 -17.43
N VAL A 66 -1.46 17.00 -17.23
CA VAL A 66 -1.71 15.82 -16.39
C VAL A 66 -0.93 14.57 -16.79
N ARG A 67 -0.37 14.56 -18.00
CA ARG A 67 0.52 13.50 -18.49
C ARG A 67 1.92 13.56 -17.90
N LEU A 68 2.27 14.66 -17.25
CA LEU A 68 3.58 14.87 -16.67
C LEU A 68 3.47 14.84 -15.14
N ALA A 69 4.44 14.19 -14.51
CA ALA A 69 4.70 14.30 -13.08
C ALA A 69 6.21 14.26 -12.85
N TYR A 70 6.67 14.96 -11.82
CA TYR A 70 8.03 14.86 -11.31
C TYR A 70 8.00 14.07 -10.00
N ILE A 71 8.69 12.94 -9.97
CA ILE A 71 8.71 11.97 -8.87
C ILE A 71 10.14 11.44 -8.79
N ASP A 72 10.70 11.33 -7.58
CA ASP A 72 12.04 10.77 -7.33
C ASP A 72 13.13 11.35 -8.24
N GLY A 73 13.13 12.67 -8.43
CA GLY A 73 14.14 13.37 -9.21
C GLY A 73 13.92 13.36 -10.73
N ILE A 74 12.90 12.66 -11.24
CA ILE A 74 12.70 12.40 -12.66
C ILE A 74 11.33 12.90 -13.14
N VAL A 75 11.27 13.47 -14.35
CA VAL A 75 10.01 13.79 -15.02
C VAL A 75 9.50 12.56 -15.78
N PHE A 76 8.38 12.02 -15.34
CA PHE A 76 7.64 10.97 -16.02
C PHE A 76 6.65 11.56 -17.01
N ARG A 77 6.44 10.83 -18.11
CA ARG A 77 5.38 11.11 -19.08
C ARG A 77 4.55 9.87 -19.31
N ASP A 78 3.24 10.00 -19.10
CA ASP A 78 2.28 8.93 -19.31
C ASP A 78 1.06 9.44 -20.09
N GLU A 79 0.81 8.85 -21.26
CA GLU A 79 -0.35 9.17 -22.10
C GLU A 79 -1.62 8.43 -21.66
N THR A 80 -1.49 7.40 -20.81
CA THR A 80 -2.58 6.50 -20.39
C THR A 80 -3.77 7.27 -19.80
N LEU A 81 -3.52 8.37 -19.07
CA LEU A 81 -4.57 9.20 -18.51
C LEU A 81 -5.41 9.93 -19.58
N ARG A 82 -4.84 10.23 -20.76
CA ARG A 82 -5.57 10.79 -21.92
C ARG A 82 -6.16 9.72 -22.82
N ASP A 83 -5.56 8.54 -22.88
CA ASP A 83 -6.01 7.45 -23.76
C ASP A 83 -7.15 6.60 -23.17
N GLY A 84 -7.80 7.08 -22.10
CA GLY A 84 -8.92 6.40 -21.43
C GLY A 84 -8.49 5.37 -20.37
N GLY A 85 -7.20 5.27 -20.08
CA GLY A 85 -6.68 4.56 -18.90
C GLY A 85 -6.84 3.04 -18.92
N ALA A 86 -7.00 2.42 -20.08
CA ALA A 86 -7.23 0.98 -20.19
C ALA A 86 -6.13 0.13 -19.54
N ALA A 87 -4.86 0.54 -19.64
CA ALA A 87 -3.74 -0.12 -18.98
C ALA A 87 -3.83 0.03 -17.45
N PHE A 88 -4.08 1.24 -16.96
CA PHE A 88 -4.26 1.52 -15.54
C PHE A 88 -5.40 0.69 -14.92
N LEU A 89 -6.54 0.60 -15.61
CA LEU A 89 -7.72 -0.16 -15.16
C LEU A 89 -7.49 -1.69 -15.07
N ARG A 90 -6.40 -2.23 -15.64
CA ARG A 90 -6.02 -3.65 -15.48
C ARG A 90 -5.45 -3.96 -14.10
N TYR A 91 -4.88 -2.98 -13.42
CA TYR A 91 -4.40 -3.13 -12.04
C TYR A 91 -5.54 -3.09 -11.03
N LEU A 92 -6.71 -2.58 -11.42
CA LEU A 92 -7.90 -2.49 -10.57
C LEU A 92 -8.79 -3.72 -10.79
N ARG A 93 -9.05 -4.49 -9.74
CA ARG A 93 -10.01 -5.59 -9.74
C ARG A 93 -11.24 -5.20 -8.92
N ALA A 94 -12.41 -5.24 -9.54
CA ALA A 94 -13.67 -5.05 -8.84
C ALA A 94 -14.00 -6.28 -7.99
N GLU A 95 -14.41 -6.07 -6.74
CA GLU A 95 -14.89 -7.09 -5.82
C GLU A 95 -16.23 -6.65 -5.20
N PRO A 96 -17.36 -7.27 -5.59
CA PRO A 96 -18.69 -6.91 -5.07
C PRO A 96 -18.83 -7.00 -3.55
N SER A 97 -18.11 -7.92 -2.88
CA SER A 97 -18.20 -8.06 -1.40
C SER A 97 -17.70 -6.82 -0.65
N LEU A 98 -16.91 -5.94 -1.28
CA LEU A 98 -16.47 -4.68 -0.69
C LEU A 98 -17.56 -3.61 -0.59
N ASN A 99 -18.72 -3.77 -1.24
CA ASN A 99 -19.81 -2.79 -1.19
C ASN A 99 -20.43 -2.65 0.20
N GLY A 100 -20.53 -3.76 0.94
CA GLY A 100 -21.11 -3.79 2.29
C GLY A 100 -20.11 -3.50 3.41
N VAL A 101 -18.85 -3.23 3.08
CA VAL A 101 -17.81 -3.05 4.10
C VAL A 101 -17.95 -1.71 4.80
N GLU A 102 -18.10 -1.75 6.12
CA GLU A 102 -18.21 -0.57 6.99
C GLU A 102 -16.93 -0.32 7.81
N THR A 103 -16.14 -1.35 8.07
CA THR A 103 -14.96 -1.28 8.95
C THR A 103 -13.80 -2.10 8.42
N GLU A 104 -12.60 -1.83 8.92
CA GLU A 104 -11.40 -2.55 8.46
C GLU A 104 -11.38 -3.99 9.00
N LYS A 105 -11.58 -4.13 10.31
CA LYS A 105 -11.38 -5.38 11.07
C LYS A 105 -12.66 -5.93 11.73
N GLY A 106 -13.78 -5.19 11.64
CA GLY A 106 -15.00 -5.52 12.36
C GLY A 106 -14.94 -5.12 13.84
N LYS A 107 -15.84 -5.68 14.64
CA LYS A 107 -15.93 -5.43 16.09
C LYS A 107 -15.21 -6.52 16.88
N PHE A 108 -14.35 -6.15 17.82
CA PHE A 108 -13.66 -7.16 18.66
C PHE A 108 -14.51 -7.62 19.85
N ALA A 109 -14.47 -8.92 20.11
CA ALA A 109 -15.06 -9.56 21.28
C ALA A 109 -14.26 -10.79 21.68
N ALA A 110 -14.23 -11.10 22.98
CA ALA A 110 -13.35 -12.15 23.51
C ALA A 110 -13.61 -13.53 22.90
N ALA A 111 -14.88 -13.88 22.65
CA ALA A 111 -15.28 -15.17 22.09
C ALA A 111 -15.21 -15.24 20.56
N LYS A 112 -14.77 -14.17 19.88
CA LYS A 112 -14.77 -14.09 18.43
C LYS A 112 -13.69 -15.00 17.85
N THR A 113 -14.04 -15.83 16.88
CA THR A 113 -13.15 -16.83 16.27
C THR A 113 -12.83 -16.56 14.79
N ALA A 114 -13.52 -15.61 14.16
CA ALA A 114 -13.27 -15.16 12.78
C ALA A 114 -13.48 -13.65 12.67
N PHE A 115 -12.92 -13.01 11.63
CA PHE A 115 -13.21 -11.60 11.30
C PHE A 115 -14.65 -11.44 10.80
N ASP A 116 -15.23 -10.24 10.93
CA ASP A 116 -16.61 -10.02 10.44
C ASP A 116 -16.63 -10.01 8.90
N ALA A 117 -17.62 -10.68 8.30
CA ALA A 117 -17.76 -10.76 6.84
C ALA A 117 -17.97 -9.40 6.16
N ASP A 118 -18.48 -8.40 6.89
CA ASP A 118 -18.66 -7.00 6.46
C ASP A 118 -17.46 -6.11 6.81
N SER A 119 -16.31 -6.71 7.10
CA SER A 119 -15.03 -6.01 7.24
C SER A 119 -14.11 -6.29 6.05
N THR A 120 -13.16 -5.40 5.74
CA THR A 120 -12.17 -5.70 4.70
C THR A 120 -11.36 -6.96 5.01
N PHE A 121 -11.09 -7.23 6.29
CA PHE A 121 -10.40 -8.47 6.72
C PHE A 121 -11.24 -9.71 6.42
N GLY A 122 -12.55 -9.69 6.71
CA GLY A 122 -13.47 -10.77 6.34
C GLY A 122 -13.52 -10.99 4.83
N VAL A 123 -13.59 -9.91 4.04
CA VAL A 123 -13.54 -10.00 2.57
C VAL A 123 -12.25 -10.66 2.07
N VAL A 124 -11.10 -10.32 2.66
CA VAL A 124 -9.83 -11.00 2.30
C VAL A 124 -9.95 -12.50 2.57
N VAL A 125 -10.35 -12.89 3.78
CA VAL A 125 -10.40 -14.29 4.21
C VAL A 125 -11.39 -15.13 3.38
N ASP A 126 -12.61 -14.61 3.20
CA ASP A 126 -13.74 -15.37 2.66
C ASP A 126 -13.83 -15.34 1.13
N HIS A 127 -13.30 -14.29 0.49
CA HIS A 127 -13.45 -14.09 -0.95
C HIS A 127 -12.11 -14.05 -1.69
N LEU A 128 -11.18 -13.19 -1.27
CA LEU A 128 -9.98 -12.91 -2.08
C LEU A 128 -8.91 -13.99 -1.94
N ALA A 129 -8.69 -14.44 -0.70
CA ALA A 129 -7.75 -15.49 -0.33
C ALA A 129 -8.44 -16.86 -0.23
N ALA A 130 -9.69 -17.02 -0.70
CA ALA A 130 -10.44 -18.28 -0.61
C ALA A 130 -9.71 -19.46 -1.29
N ALA A 131 -8.91 -19.19 -2.30
CA ALA A 131 -8.10 -20.20 -3.01
C ALA A 131 -6.68 -20.38 -2.44
N ASP A 132 -6.28 -19.58 -1.45
CA ASP A 132 -4.97 -19.73 -0.80
C ASP A 132 -5.04 -20.94 0.14
N THR A 133 -4.12 -21.89 -0.06
CA THR A 133 -4.06 -23.15 0.71
C THR A 133 -3.53 -22.91 2.12
N ILE A 134 -2.73 -21.86 2.29
CA ILE A 134 -2.30 -21.34 3.58
C ILE A 134 -2.63 -19.85 3.60
N LEU A 135 -3.22 -19.37 4.69
CA LEU A 135 -3.49 -17.97 4.92
C LEU A 135 -3.16 -17.63 6.38
N VAL A 136 -2.24 -16.68 6.57
CA VAL A 136 -1.86 -16.18 7.88
C VAL A 136 -2.19 -14.69 8.01
N CYS A 137 -2.60 -14.28 9.20
CA CYS A 137 -2.81 -12.89 9.61
C CYS A 137 -1.54 -12.39 10.32
N ASP A 138 -0.80 -11.51 9.64
CA ASP A 138 0.47 -10.95 10.12
C ASP A 138 0.30 -9.56 10.75
N ASP A 139 -0.93 -9.03 10.77
CA ASP A 139 -1.28 -7.71 11.31
C ASP A 139 -0.76 -7.44 12.74
N LEU A 140 -0.36 -6.18 13.03
CA LEU A 140 0.18 -5.48 14.23
C LEU A 140 1.71 -5.26 14.32
N ASP A 141 2.16 -4.06 14.72
CA ASP A 141 3.51 -3.59 15.20
C ASP A 141 4.84 -4.00 14.50
N ASP A 142 4.93 -5.14 13.82
CA ASP A 142 6.04 -5.58 12.94
C ASP A 142 5.49 -6.37 11.74
N GLU A 143 4.29 -6.00 11.28
CA GLU A 143 3.63 -6.69 10.17
C GLU A 143 4.33 -6.45 8.84
N TRP A 144 4.32 -7.47 7.99
CA TRP A 144 4.71 -7.38 6.58
C TRP A 144 3.52 -7.08 5.69
N ALA A 145 2.36 -7.58 6.07
CA ALA A 145 1.07 -7.35 5.45
C ALA A 145 -0.01 -7.64 6.49
N ASP A 146 -1.26 -7.27 6.21
CA ASP A 146 -2.37 -7.69 7.07
C ASP A 146 -2.56 -9.20 6.98
N PHE A 147 -2.48 -9.74 5.75
CA PHE A 147 -2.49 -11.18 5.49
C PHE A 147 -1.41 -11.60 4.49
N ILE A 148 -0.90 -12.81 4.70
CA ILE A 148 0.00 -13.50 3.77
C ILE A 148 -0.66 -14.79 3.32
N GLY A 149 -0.94 -14.89 2.02
CA GLY A 149 -1.50 -16.07 1.39
C GLY A 149 -0.43 -16.85 0.62
N LEU A 150 -0.41 -18.17 0.79
CA LEU A 150 0.32 -19.11 -0.07
C LEU A 150 -0.67 -19.99 -0.81
N ARG A 151 -0.47 -20.10 -2.11
CA ARG A 151 -1.18 -21.04 -2.95
C ARG A 151 -0.17 -21.85 -3.74
N THR A 152 -0.29 -23.17 -3.63
CA THR A 152 0.48 -24.11 -4.45
C THR A 152 -0.50 -24.88 -5.33
N ASP A 153 -0.36 -24.72 -6.65
CA ASP A 153 -1.14 -25.45 -7.65
C ASP A 153 -0.17 -26.20 -8.58
N GLY A 154 -0.02 -27.50 -8.34
CA GLY A 154 1.03 -28.30 -8.97
C GLY A 154 2.42 -27.77 -8.62
N ALA A 155 3.18 -27.35 -9.64
CA ALA A 155 4.51 -26.74 -9.46
C ALA A 155 4.44 -25.24 -9.18
N LEU A 156 3.30 -24.58 -9.43
CA LEU A 156 3.20 -23.13 -9.30
C LEU A 156 3.05 -22.73 -7.84
N THR A 157 4.02 -21.98 -7.33
CA THR A 157 3.93 -21.31 -6.03
C THR A 157 3.51 -19.88 -6.22
N GLN A 158 2.52 -19.43 -5.45
CA GLN A 158 2.11 -18.04 -5.39
C GLN A 158 2.12 -17.53 -3.96
N ILE A 159 2.77 -16.39 -3.75
CA ILE A 159 2.85 -15.66 -2.49
C ILE A 159 2.10 -14.35 -2.65
N THR A 160 1.13 -14.08 -1.79
CA THR A 160 0.34 -12.84 -1.84
C THR A 160 0.38 -12.12 -0.51
N PHE A 161 0.77 -10.85 -0.53
CA PHE A 161 0.63 -9.93 0.60
C PHE A 161 -0.62 -9.08 0.38
N TYR A 162 -1.55 -9.14 1.32
CA TYR A 162 -2.78 -8.37 1.28
C TYR A 162 -2.70 -7.22 2.29
N HIS A 163 -2.97 -6.01 1.81
CA HIS A 163 -3.01 -4.78 2.61
C HIS A 163 -4.45 -4.23 2.60
N ALA A 164 -5.19 -4.49 3.67
CA ALA A 164 -6.61 -4.20 3.79
C ALA A 164 -6.86 -2.85 4.48
N LYS A 165 -7.64 -1.98 3.82
CA LYS A 165 -8.06 -0.69 4.36
C LYS A 165 -9.53 -0.40 4.10
N ALA A 166 -10.27 -0.06 5.15
CA ALA A 166 -11.63 0.45 5.02
C ALA A 166 -11.67 1.97 5.09
N GLY A 167 -12.70 2.55 4.48
CA GLY A 167 -12.95 3.98 4.52
C GLY A 167 -13.99 4.42 3.49
N ASP A 168 -14.25 5.72 3.50
CA ASP A 168 -15.19 6.36 2.61
C ASP A 168 -14.68 6.39 1.16
N LEU A 169 -15.62 6.34 0.22
CA LEU A 169 -15.31 6.47 -1.20
C LEU A 169 -14.59 7.79 -1.47
N SER A 170 -13.40 7.69 -2.05
CA SER A 170 -12.57 8.83 -2.39
C SER A 170 -11.83 8.59 -3.70
N LEU A 171 -11.63 9.68 -4.44
CA LEU A 171 -10.76 9.75 -5.62
C LEU A 171 -9.54 10.64 -5.35
N GLY A 172 -9.15 10.75 -4.07
CA GLY A 172 -7.98 11.51 -3.62
C GLY A 172 -6.91 10.60 -3.03
N ALA A 173 -5.64 10.98 -3.21
CA ALA A 173 -4.48 10.16 -2.82
C ALA A 173 -4.35 9.90 -1.31
N GLY A 174 -4.86 10.81 -0.46
CA GLY A 174 -4.62 10.79 1.00
C GLY A 174 -4.90 9.44 1.68
N GLN A 175 -6.03 8.81 1.37
CA GLN A 175 -6.42 7.52 1.94
C GLN A 175 -5.55 6.34 1.44
N PHE A 176 -4.92 6.49 0.27
CA PHE A 176 -4.11 5.45 -0.35
C PHE A 176 -2.65 5.51 0.05
N HIS A 177 -2.12 6.67 0.47
CA HIS A 177 -0.73 6.81 0.87
C HIS A 177 -0.33 5.80 1.94
N ILE A 178 -1.17 5.61 2.97
CA ILE A 178 -0.88 4.66 4.04
C ILE A 178 -0.76 3.23 3.50
N ALA A 179 -1.75 2.78 2.72
CA ALA A 179 -1.76 1.43 2.14
C ALA A 179 -0.59 1.20 1.17
N VAL A 180 -0.31 2.18 0.31
CA VAL A 180 0.80 2.14 -0.65
C VAL A 180 2.13 2.09 0.08
N SER A 181 2.37 2.97 1.06
CA SER A 181 3.61 2.97 1.84
C SER A 181 3.81 1.67 2.61
N GLN A 182 2.75 1.10 3.20
CA GLN A 182 2.83 -0.20 3.88
C GLN A 182 3.18 -1.34 2.92
N ALA A 183 2.61 -1.34 1.71
CA ALA A 183 2.91 -2.35 0.69
C ALA A 183 4.36 -2.22 0.16
N LEU A 184 4.79 -1.01 -0.18
CA LEU A 184 6.14 -0.73 -0.69
C LEU A 184 7.22 -1.11 0.32
N LYS A 185 7.04 -0.74 1.59
CA LYS A 185 7.98 -1.06 2.69
C LYS A 185 8.29 -2.57 2.77
N ASN A 186 7.34 -3.42 2.38
CA ASN A 186 7.41 -4.85 2.61
C ASN A 186 7.64 -5.69 1.35
N LEU A 187 7.86 -5.07 0.18
CA LEU A 187 8.19 -5.80 -1.06
C LEU A 187 9.42 -6.71 -0.88
N GLY A 188 10.46 -6.21 -0.19
CA GLY A 188 11.66 -7.00 0.10
C GLY A 188 11.40 -8.24 0.97
N ASN A 189 10.38 -8.20 1.83
CA ASN A 189 10.02 -9.31 2.71
C ASN A 189 9.22 -10.43 2.00
N MET A 190 8.76 -10.20 0.76
CA MET A 190 8.05 -11.21 -0.04
C MET A 190 8.93 -12.38 -0.52
N THR A 191 10.23 -12.30 -0.26
CA THR A 191 11.19 -13.41 -0.43
C THR A 191 11.28 -14.30 0.80
N PHE A 192 10.60 -13.96 1.90
CA PHE A 192 10.69 -14.64 3.20
C PHE A 192 12.13 -14.78 3.73
N PRO A 193 12.75 -13.65 4.13
CA PRO A 193 14.11 -13.67 4.69
C PRO A 193 14.23 -14.67 5.83
N ALA A 194 15.19 -15.60 5.71
CA ALA A 194 15.30 -16.78 6.59
C ALA A 194 15.48 -16.40 8.06
N GLU A 195 16.29 -15.36 8.30
CA GLU A 195 16.62 -14.81 9.59
C GLU A 195 15.42 -14.20 10.33
N ARG A 196 14.31 -13.92 9.64
CA ARG A 196 13.07 -13.39 10.22
C ARG A 196 11.98 -14.46 10.39
N MET A 197 12.16 -15.66 9.84
CA MET A 197 11.09 -16.66 9.75
C MET A 197 10.69 -17.25 11.08
N ASP A 198 11.65 -17.60 11.94
CA ASP A 198 11.35 -18.29 13.20
C ASP A 198 10.44 -17.43 14.09
N ALA A 199 10.78 -16.15 14.25
CA ALA A 199 9.96 -15.19 15.01
C ALA A 199 8.57 -14.98 14.40
N LYS A 200 8.48 -14.97 13.06
CA LYS A 200 7.20 -14.84 12.35
C LYS A 200 6.30 -16.05 12.54
N ILE A 201 6.85 -17.26 12.38
CA ILE A 201 6.11 -18.51 12.56
C ILE A 201 5.62 -18.67 14.00
N GLU A 202 6.47 -18.37 14.99
CA GLU A 202 6.07 -18.35 16.39
C GLU A 202 4.88 -17.40 16.60
N ARG A 203 4.97 -16.18 16.07
CA ARG A 203 3.88 -15.21 16.15
C ARG A 203 2.59 -15.71 15.50
N TRP A 204 2.67 -16.30 14.31
CA TRP A 204 1.50 -16.82 13.57
C TRP A 204 0.84 -18.05 14.20
N SER A 205 1.52 -18.71 15.14
CA SER A 205 0.96 -19.80 15.95
C SER A 205 0.01 -19.32 17.06
N ASN A 206 0.02 -18.01 17.37
CA ASN A 206 -0.77 -17.43 18.44
C ASN A 206 -2.15 -16.96 17.97
N LEU A 207 -2.99 -16.64 18.95
CA LEU A 207 -4.26 -15.94 18.72
C LEU A 207 -4.00 -14.47 18.35
N TYR A 208 -4.89 -13.93 17.54
CA TYR A 208 -4.91 -12.52 17.17
C TYR A 208 -5.50 -11.70 18.34
N ASN A 209 -4.70 -10.82 18.91
CA ASN A 209 -5.09 -9.93 19.99
C ASN A 209 -4.78 -8.51 19.57
N ASN A 210 -5.78 -7.62 19.59
CA ASN A 210 -5.64 -6.22 19.20
C ASN A 210 -6.19 -5.30 20.29
N ASP A 211 -5.52 -4.18 20.56
CA ASP A 211 -5.98 -3.11 21.46
C ASP A 211 -6.50 -3.59 22.84
N GLY A 212 -5.82 -4.58 23.45
CA GLY A 212 -6.22 -5.13 24.74
C GLY A 212 -7.43 -6.07 24.71
N HIS A 213 -7.99 -6.35 23.54
CA HIS A 213 -9.01 -7.39 23.34
C HIS A 213 -8.35 -8.70 22.93
N ALA A 214 -8.34 -9.66 23.86
CA ALA A 214 -7.92 -11.03 23.58
C ALA A 214 -9.03 -11.77 22.81
N THR A 215 -8.87 -12.00 21.51
CA THR A 215 -9.86 -12.76 20.71
C THR A 215 -9.51 -14.24 20.69
N GLN A 216 -10.38 -15.08 20.12
CA GLN A 216 -10.10 -16.48 19.79
C GLN A 216 -9.82 -16.69 18.29
N ILE A 217 -9.53 -15.62 17.54
CA ILE A 217 -9.17 -15.71 16.13
C ILE A 217 -7.75 -16.25 16.03
N SER A 218 -7.56 -17.39 15.35
CA SER A 218 -6.23 -17.91 15.04
C SER A 218 -5.52 -16.98 14.06
N ARG A 219 -4.23 -16.68 14.25
CA ARG A 219 -3.45 -15.98 13.21
C ARG A 219 -3.21 -16.87 12.00
N THR A 220 -3.07 -18.18 12.17
CA THR A 220 -3.11 -19.12 11.05
C THR A 220 -4.58 -19.41 10.73
N ILE A 221 -5.14 -18.64 9.79
CA ILE A 221 -6.56 -18.67 9.40
C ILE A 221 -6.89 -19.97 8.65
N ARG A 222 -5.97 -20.41 7.79
CA ARG A 222 -6.09 -21.63 7.01
C ARG A 222 -4.71 -22.24 6.77
N THR A 223 -4.63 -23.57 6.82
CA THR A 223 -3.44 -24.31 6.41
C THR A 223 -3.84 -25.71 5.91
N ASN A 224 -3.14 -26.22 4.90
CA ASN A 224 -3.26 -27.60 4.42
C ASN A 224 -2.08 -28.49 4.85
N THR A 225 -1.18 -27.97 5.69
CA THR A 225 0.01 -28.66 6.20
C THR A 225 0.04 -28.62 7.74
N PRO A 226 0.54 -29.68 8.40
CA PRO A 226 0.83 -29.64 9.83
C PRO A 226 2.08 -28.81 10.17
N ASP A 227 2.99 -28.62 9.22
CA ASP A 227 4.21 -27.82 9.40
C ASP A 227 4.18 -26.58 8.50
N LEU A 228 3.85 -25.45 9.13
CA LEU A 228 3.81 -24.15 8.45
C LEU A 228 5.22 -23.68 8.04
N GLY A 229 6.23 -23.95 8.86
CA GLY A 229 7.60 -23.52 8.61
C GLY A 229 8.20 -24.22 7.39
N GLU A 230 7.96 -25.51 7.24
CA GLU A 230 8.38 -26.26 6.05
C GLU A 230 7.72 -25.70 4.78
N ALA A 231 6.41 -25.44 4.80
CA ALA A 231 5.70 -24.90 3.63
C ALA A 231 6.21 -23.51 3.23
N ILE A 232 6.52 -22.64 4.20
CA ILE A 232 7.13 -21.32 3.91
C ILE A 232 8.55 -21.48 3.36
N ALA A 233 9.34 -22.40 3.90
CA ALA A 233 10.69 -22.67 3.40
C ALA A 233 10.68 -23.21 1.95
N GLN A 234 9.70 -24.05 1.61
CA GLN A 234 9.45 -24.49 0.24
C GLN A 234 9.02 -23.33 -0.66
N ALA A 235 8.10 -22.47 -0.21
CA ALA A 235 7.68 -21.31 -0.98
C ALA A 235 8.82 -20.31 -1.23
N ARG A 236 9.71 -20.14 -0.25
CA ARG A 236 10.93 -19.33 -0.37
C ARG A 236 11.90 -19.85 -1.43
N SER A 237 12.07 -21.17 -1.50
CA SER A 237 13.03 -21.80 -2.42
C SER A 237 12.47 -22.03 -3.82
N ALA A 238 11.17 -21.82 -4.04
CA ALA A 238 10.52 -21.95 -5.34
C ALA A 238 11.04 -20.87 -6.33
N PRO A 239 11.78 -21.27 -7.38
CA PRO A 239 12.44 -20.33 -8.29
C PRO A 239 11.46 -19.57 -9.19
N ASP A 240 10.28 -20.12 -9.41
CA ASP A 240 9.20 -19.59 -10.24
C ASP A 240 8.03 -19.01 -9.41
N ALA A 241 8.27 -18.74 -8.12
CA ALA A 241 7.25 -18.19 -7.24
C ALA A 241 6.72 -16.85 -7.76
N ILE A 242 5.41 -16.78 -8.00
CA ILE A 242 4.71 -15.55 -8.36
C ILE A 242 4.41 -14.78 -7.09
N ARG A 243 4.89 -13.54 -7.00
CA ARG A 243 4.68 -12.64 -5.87
C ARG A 243 3.66 -11.57 -6.22
N ARG A 244 2.71 -11.33 -5.32
CA ARG A 244 1.65 -10.32 -5.51
C ARG A 244 1.51 -9.42 -4.29
N ALA A 245 1.56 -8.11 -4.49
CA ALA A 245 1.20 -7.12 -3.48
C ALA A 245 -0.19 -6.58 -3.82
N VAL A 246 -1.16 -6.84 -2.95
CA VAL A 246 -2.57 -6.56 -3.22
C VAL A 246 -3.09 -5.60 -2.17
N ILE A 247 -3.41 -4.37 -2.58
CA ILE A 247 -4.15 -3.44 -1.71
C ILE A 247 -5.63 -3.73 -1.86
N VAL A 248 -6.32 -4.00 -0.75
CA VAL A 248 -7.75 -4.31 -0.71
C VAL A 248 -8.45 -3.17 -0.01
N THR A 249 -9.38 -2.49 -0.69
CA THR A 249 -9.98 -1.29 -0.12
C THR A 249 -11.43 -1.04 -0.50
N SER A 250 -12.23 -0.68 0.51
CA SER A 250 -13.61 -0.19 0.31
C SER A 250 -13.68 1.27 -0.16
N SER A 251 -12.56 2.00 -0.07
CA SER A 251 -12.49 3.45 -0.27
C SER A 251 -12.37 3.87 -1.75
N LEU A 252 -12.33 2.91 -2.68
CA LEU A 252 -12.24 3.15 -4.12
C LEU A 252 -13.36 2.40 -4.86
N SER A 253 -13.88 3.00 -5.93
CA SER A 253 -14.76 2.32 -6.90
C SER A 253 -14.08 2.29 -8.27
N LYS A 254 -13.98 1.10 -8.88
CA LYS A 254 -13.43 0.93 -10.23
C LYS A 254 -14.28 1.68 -11.25
N GLN A 255 -15.60 1.68 -11.12
CA GLN A 255 -16.50 2.45 -11.97
C GLN A 255 -16.25 3.96 -11.85
N ALA A 256 -16.04 4.48 -10.64
CA ALA A 256 -15.74 5.90 -10.44
C ALA A 256 -14.43 6.31 -11.13
N VAL A 257 -13.38 5.49 -11.02
CA VAL A 257 -12.10 5.69 -11.73
C VAL A 257 -12.30 5.65 -13.25
N THR A 258 -13.02 4.65 -13.74
CA THR A 258 -13.34 4.48 -15.17
C THR A 258 -14.06 5.71 -15.73
N ASN A 259 -15.03 6.26 -14.99
CA ASN A 259 -15.76 7.46 -15.39
C ASN A 259 -14.83 8.69 -15.52
N VAL A 260 -13.89 8.88 -14.59
CA VAL A 260 -12.93 9.99 -14.67
C VAL A 260 -11.99 9.82 -15.88
N LEU A 261 -11.51 8.61 -16.15
CA LEU A 261 -10.63 8.33 -17.30
C LEU A 261 -11.35 8.51 -18.63
N ASN A 262 -12.61 8.06 -18.75
CA ASN A 262 -13.44 8.30 -19.93
C ASN A 262 -13.69 9.81 -20.15
N ASN A 263 -13.93 10.56 -19.08
CA ASN A 263 -14.07 12.02 -19.17
C ASN A 263 -12.75 12.68 -19.63
N ALA A 264 -11.61 12.23 -19.11
CA ALA A 264 -10.29 12.71 -19.52
C ALA A 264 -10.01 12.46 -21.01
N GLN A 265 -10.37 11.27 -21.50
CA GLN A 265 -10.29 10.94 -22.93
C GLN A 265 -11.14 11.87 -23.81
N ASN A 266 -12.27 12.35 -23.28
CA ASN A 266 -13.13 13.33 -23.94
C ASN A 266 -12.70 14.80 -23.71
N GLY A 267 -11.49 15.03 -23.19
CA GLY A 267 -10.92 16.37 -23.01
C GLY A 267 -11.32 17.08 -21.71
N ILE A 268 -12.06 16.42 -20.81
CA ILE A 268 -12.43 16.98 -19.51
C ILE A 268 -11.27 16.76 -18.54
N ARG A 269 -10.64 17.85 -18.08
CA ARG A 269 -9.51 17.77 -17.15
C ARG A 269 -9.93 17.13 -15.82
N PRO A 270 -9.27 16.05 -15.36
CA PRO A 270 -9.51 15.48 -14.03
C PRO A 270 -9.18 16.47 -12.91
N ARG A 271 -9.80 16.28 -11.74
CA ARG A 271 -9.47 17.05 -10.54
C ARG A 271 -8.02 16.78 -10.11
N PRO A 272 -7.30 17.77 -9.56
CA PRO A 272 -5.93 17.56 -9.07
C PRO A 272 -5.78 16.40 -8.10
N SER A 273 -6.75 16.19 -7.19
CA SER A 273 -6.75 15.07 -6.24
C SER A 273 -6.73 13.69 -6.92
N PHE A 274 -7.40 13.56 -8.08
CA PHE A 274 -7.40 12.33 -8.86
C PHE A 274 -6.06 12.13 -9.56
N VAL A 275 -5.48 13.20 -10.10
CA VAL A 275 -4.14 13.15 -10.73
C VAL A 275 -3.09 12.72 -9.70
N GLN A 276 -3.17 13.23 -8.46
CA GLN A 276 -2.32 12.75 -7.36
C GLN A 276 -2.49 11.25 -7.09
N MET A 277 -3.73 10.77 -7.00
CA MET A 277 -4.02 9.35 -6.76
C MET A 277 -3.50 8.48 -7.92
N TYR A 278 -3.71 8.93 -9.15
CA TYR A 278 -3.23 8.24 -10.35
C TYR A 278 -1.72 8.03 -10.29
N TRP A 279 -0.96 9.11 -10.08
CA TRP A 279 0.50 9.03 -10.04
C TRP A 279 1.02 8.24 -8.85
N LEU A 280 0.40 8.36 -7.67
CA LEU A 280 0.72 7.53 -6.50
C LEU A 280 0.58 6.03 -6.81
N LEU A 281 -0.54 5.64 -7.43
CA LEU A 281 -0.78 4.24 -7.77
C LEU A 281 0.11 3.77 -8.92
N GLN A 282 0.41 4.63 -9.89
CA GLN A 282 1.33 4.32 -10.98
C GLN A 282 2.75 4.07 -10.47
N SER A 283 3.25 4.88 -9.53
CA SER A 283 4.51 4.64 -8.83
C SER A 283 4.48 3.30 -8.10
N PHE A 284 3.42 3.02 -7.32
CA PHE A 284 3.26 1.74 -6.64
C PHE A 284 3.36 0.53 -7.60
N PHE A 285 2.69 0.57 -8.76
CA PHE A 285 2.77 -0.52 -9.73
C PHE A 285 4.15 -0.64 -10.36
N SER A 286 4.84 0.48 -10.58
CA SER A 286 6.21 0.52 -11.09
C SER A 286 7.19 -0.13 -10.11
N ASP A 287 7.16 0.28 -8.84
CA ASP A 287 8.02 -0.24 -7.79
C ASP A 287 7.79 -1.74 -7.56
N CYS A 288 6.52 -2.18 -7.60
CA CYS A 288 6.19 -3.60 -7.58
C CYS A 288 6.86 -4.33 -8.74
N ALA A 289 6.71 -3.82 -9.97
CA ALA A 289 7.28 -4.45 -11.16
C ALA A 289 8.82 -4.51 -11.10
N GLU A 290 9.48 -3.46 -10.61
CA GLU A 290 10.93 -3.43 -10.39
C GLU A 290 11.39 -4.48 -9.38
N ALA A 291 10.61 -4.71 -8.32
CA ALA A 291 10.85 -5.76 -7.33
C ALA A 291 10.48 -7.18 -7.82
N GLY A 292 10.01 -7.35 -9.06
CA GLY A 292 9.53 -8.63 -9.58
C GLY A 292 8.20 -9.09 -8.94
N VAL A 293 7.40 -8.15 -8.44
CA VAL A 293 6.12 -8.35 -7.77
C VAL A 293 4.99 -7.81 -8.65
N SER A 294 3.87 -8.53 -8.71
CA SER A 294 2.65 -8.01 -9.33
C SER A 294 1.86 -7.16 -8.32
N GLY A 295 1.88 -5.84 -8.48
CA GLY A 295 1.03 -4.92 -7.72
C GLY A 295 -0.40 -4.88 -8.26
N SER A 296 -1.41 -4.81 -7.39
CA SER A 296 -2.81 -4.60 -7.81
C SER A 296 -3.68 -4.00 -6.70
N ILE A 297 -4.81 -3.42 -7.09
CA ILE A 297 -5.83 -2.87 -6.18
C ILE A 297 -7.11 -3.68 -6.35
N VAL A 298 -7.63 -4.23 -5.26
CA VAL A 298 -8.98 -4.78 -5.21
C VAL A 298 -9.89 -3.75 -4.56
N CYS A 299 -10.93 -3.32 -5.27
CA CYS A 299 -11.80 -2.23 -4.86
C CYS A 299 -13.27 -2.52 -5.16
N ARG A 300 -14.17 -1.62 -4.71
CA ARG A 300 -15.59 -1.73 -5.04
C ARG A 300 -15.78 -1.67 -6.57
N PRO A 301 -16.84 -2.31 -7.10
CA PRO A 301 -17.18 -2.21 -8.52
C PRO A 301 -17.23 -0.78 -9.07
#